data_AF-A0A7J8AN18-F1
#
_entry.id   AF-A0A7J8AN18-F1
#
_cell.length_a   1.000
_cell.length_b   1.000
_cell.length_c   1.000
_cell.angle_alpha   90.00
_cell.angle_beta   90.00
_cell.angle_gamma   90.00
#
_symmetry.space_group_name_H-M   'P 1'
#
loop_
_entity.id
_entity.type
_entity.pdbx_description
1 polymer ?
#
loop_
_entity_poly.entity_id
_entity_poly.type
_entity_poly.pdbx_seq_one_letter_code
_entity_poly.pdbx_strand_id
1 'polypeptide(L)'
;MNEQDIRYRDTLGHGNGGTVYKAYHVPSGKILAVKVILLDITLELQKQIMSELEILYKCDSSYIIGFYGAFFVENRISICTEFMDGGSLDVYRKIPEHVLGRIAVAVVKGLTYLWSLKILHRDVKPSNMLVNTRGQVKLCDFGVSTQLVNSIAKTYVGTNAYMAPERISGEQYGIHSDVWSLGISFMELALGRFPYPQIQKNQGSLMPLQLLQCIVDEDSPVLPVGEFSEPFVHFITQCMRKQPKERPAGPPEASVGAESPGLVTEGKPARHTVTPSHSHTVTPLRCEQQSFAGPGLPRPHLSSARDALPGSRCASLARMKPSPPPVWRH
;
A
#
# COMPACT_ATOMS: atom_id res chain seq x y z
N MET A 1 -0.25 -22.12 -7.51
CA MET A 1 -1.49 -21.38 -7.18
C MET A 1 -2.22 -21.17 -8.48
N ASN A 2 -3.46 -21.65 -8.61
CA ASN A 2 -4.23 -21.61 -9.85
C ASN A 2 -5.45 -20.70 -9.68
N GLU A 3 -5.93 -20.10 -10.76
CA GLU A 3 -7.10 -19.20 -10.71
C GLU A 3 -8.35 -19.88 -10.13
N GLN A 4 -8.60 -21.14 -10.51
CA GLN A 4 -9.76 -21.92 -10.07
C GLN A 4 -9.82 -22.11 -8.55
N ASP A 5 -8.67 -21.98 -7.87
CA ASP A 5 -8.55 -22.10 -6.42
C ASP A 5 -8.85 -20.78 -5.69
N ILE A 6 -9.01 -19.67 -6.42
CA ILE A 6 -9.16 -18.32 -5.88
C ILE A 6 -10.62 -17.87 -5.97
N ARG A 7 -11.21 -17.58 -4.81
CA ARG A 7 -12.53 -16.95 -4.72
C ARG A 7 -12.38 -15.47 -4.38
N TYR A 8 -12.56 -14.62 -5.39
CA TYR A 8 -12.55 -13.17 -5.23
C TYR A 8 -13.71 -12.69 -4.33
N ARG A 9 -13.45 -11.64 -3.56
CA ARG A 9 -14.42 -10.97 -2.68
C ARG A 9 -14.41 -9.46 -2.95
N ASP A 10 -14.11 -8.67 -1.92
CA ASP A 10 -14.17 -7.22 -1.94
C ASP A 10 -12.98 -6.61 -2.71
N THR A 11 -13.24 -5.52 -3.43
CA THR A 11 -12.16 -4.69 -3.99
C THR A 11 -11.51 -3.90 -2.85
N LEU A 12 -10.19 -4.05 -2.70
CA LEU A 12 -9.40 -3.34 -1.70
C LEU A 12 -8.90 -1.98 -2.20
N GLY A 13 -8.64 -1.86 -3.50
CA GLY A 13 -8.18 -0.61 -4.09
C GLY A 13 -7.89 -0.71 -5.59
N HIS A 14 -7.73 0.45 -6.21
CA HIS A 14 -7.31 0.60 -7.60
C HIS A 14 -5.98 1.36 -7.60
N GLY A 15 -4.92 0.73 -8.10
CA GLY A 15 -3.60 1.35 -8.25
C GLY A 15 -3.26 1.61 -9.71
N ASN A 16 -2.14 2.30 -9.96
CA ASN A 16 -1.67 2.64 -11.32
C ASN A 16 -1.43 1.42 -12.22
N GLY A 17 -1.30 0.22 -11.64
CA GLY A 17 -1.12 -1.02 -12.37
C GLY A 17 -2.34 -1.93 -12.43
N GLY A 18 -3.46 -1.62 -11.77
CA GLY A 18 -4.61 -2.52 -11.78
C GLY A 18 -5.40 -2.54 -10.47
N THR A 19 -6.21 -3.58 -10.30
CA THR A 19 -7.17 -3.67 -9.18
C THR A 19 -6.71 -4.71 -8.17
N VAL A 20 -6.77 -4.37 -6.88
CA VAL A 20 -6.44 -5.29 -5.79
C VAL A 20 -7.73 -5.81 -5.17
N TYR A 21 -7.85 -7.12 -5.06
CA TYR A 21 -9.00 -7.81 -4.48
C TYR A 21 -8.60 -8.55 -3.21
N LYS A 22 -9.49 -8.56 -2.23
CA LYS A 22 -9.47 -9.57 -1.18
C LYS A 22 -9.95 -10.88 -1.79
N ALA A 23 -9.25 -11.96 -1.56
CA ALA A 23 -9.64 -13.27 -2.06
C ALA A 23 -9.45 -14.36 -1.01
N TYR A 24 -10.10 -15.50 -1.23
CA TYR A 24 -9.96 -16.69 -0.41
C TYR A 24 -9.38 -17.82 -1.27
N HIS A 25 -8.24 -18.35 -0.87
CA HIS A 25 -7.64 -19.52 -1.51
C HIS A 25 -8.23 -20.78 -0.91
N VAL A 26 -9.05 -21.48 -1.69
CA VAL A 26 -9.89 -22.60 -1.25
C VAL A 26 -9.06 -23.76 -0.68
N PRO A 27 -7.99 -24.25 -1.36
CA PRO A 27 -7.24 -25.41 -0.88
C PRO A 27 -6.53 -25.19 0.45
N SER A 28 -5.99 -23.99 0.68
CA SER A 28 -5.23 -23.70 1.91
C SER A 28 -6.05 -23.01 3.00
N GLY A 29 -7.28 -22.60 2.70
CA GLY A 29 -8.12 -21.81 3.59
C GLY A 29 -7.58 -20.41 3.96
N LYS A 30 -6.69 -19.84 3.14
CA LYS A 30 -6.03 -18.55 3.44
C LYS A 30 -6.76 -17.39 2.80
N ILE A 31 -6.80 -16.25 3.49
CA ILE A 31 -7.22 -14.97 2.93
C ILE A 31 -6.00 -14.30 2.28
N LEU A 32 -6.19 -13.80 1.06
CA LEU A 32 -5.16 -13.24 0.20
C LEU A 32 -5.51 -11.82 -0.23
N ALA A 33 -4.48 -11.05 -0.61
CA ALA A 33 -4.62 -9.90 -1.50
C ALA A 33 -4.16 -10.30 -2.91
N VAL A 34 -5.01 -10.11 -3.91
CA VAL A 34 -4.76 -10.47 -5.30
C VAL A 34 -4.79 -9.22 -6.17
N LYS A 35 -3.62 -8.81 -6.66
CA LYS A 35 -3.48 -7.68 -7.58
C LYS A 35 -3.57 -8.18 -9.02
N VAL A 36 -4.61 -7.73 -9.72
CA VAL A 36 -4.91 -8.10 -11.11
C VAL A 36 -4.52 -6.93 -12.02
N ILE A 37 -3.59 -7.18 -12.93
CA ILE A 37 -3.03 -6.21 -13.87
C ILE A 37 -3.38 -6.69 -15.28
N LEU A 38 -4.01 -5.83 -16.09
CA LEU A 38 -4.29 -6.11 -17.49
C LEU A 38 -3.04 -5.83 -18.33
N LEU A 39 -2.61 -6.81 -19.11
CA LEU A 39 -1.37 -6.79 -19.89
C LEU A 39 -1.65 -7.19 -21.33
N ASP A 40 -1.52 -6.27 -22.27
CA ASP A 40 -1.49 -6.59 -23.70
C ASP A 40 -0.05 -6.91 -24.11
N ILE A 41 0.37 -8.17 -23.94
CA ILE A 41 1.78 -8.57 -24.05
C ILE A 41 1.98 -9.89 -24.77
N THR A 42 3.18 -10.06 -25.36
CA THR A 42 3.59 -11.31 -26.01
C THR A 42 3.97 -12.38 -24.99
N LEU A 43 4.02 -13.65 -25.43
CA LEU A 43 4.43 -14.79 -24.58
C LEU A 43 5.87 -14.64 -24.08
N GLU A 44 6.76 -14.00 -24.84
CA GLU A 44 8.14 -13.73 -24.44
C GLU A 44 8.18 -12.78 -23.25
N LEU A 45 7.42 -11.68 -23.32
CA LEU A 45 7.32 -10.72 -22.23
C LEU A 45 6.67 -11.37 -20.99
N GLN A 46 5.66 -12.22 -21.18
CA GLN A 46 5.07 -12.99 -20.08
C GLN A 46 6.11 -13.86 -19.35
N LYS A 47 6.95 -14.60 -20.10
CA LYS A 47 8.02 -15.42 -19.51
C LYS A 47 9.05 -14.58 -18.78
N GLN A 48 9.44 -13.43 -19.37
CA GLN A 48 10.34 -12.50 -18.73
C GLN A 48 9.78 -12.05 -17.38
N ILE A 49 8.52 -11.61 -17.34
CA ILE A 49 7.85 -11.16 -16.11
C ILE A 49 7.83 -12.26 -15.05
N MET A 50 7.50 -13.50 -15.42
CA MET A 50 7.49 -14.61 -14.46
C MET A 50 8.87 -14.88 -13.87
N SER A 51 9.92 -14.86 -14.69
CA SER A 51 11.31 -14.98 -14.25
C SER A 51 11.71 -13.84 -13.31
N GLU A 52 11.27 -12.64 -13.64
CA GLU A 52 11.50 -11.43 -12.86
C GLU A 52 10.81 -11.50 -11.48
N LEU A 53 9.60 -12.07 -11.40
CA LEU A 53 8.88 -12.30 -10.14
C LEU A 53 9.51 -13.39 -9.25
N GLU A 54 10.47 -14.18 -9.74
CA GLU A 54 11.20 -15.16 -8.92
C GLU A 54 11.87 -14.53 -7.71
N ILE A 55 12.25 -13.26 -7.81
CA ILE A 55 12.89 -12.54 -6.71
C ILE A 55 11.95 -12.39 -5.50
N LEU A 56 10.64 -12.28 -5.75
CA LEU A 56 9.64 -12.19 -4.69
C LEU A 56 9.50 -13.52 -3.93
N TYR A 57 9.67 -14.66 -4.61
CA TYR A 57 9.70 -15.97 -3.95
C TYR A 57 10.91 -16.17 -3.03
N LYS A 58 12.02 -15.45 -3.29
CA LYS A 58 13.24 -15.52 -2.47
C LYS A 58 13.17 -14.64 -1.22
N CYS A 59 12.18 -13.74 -1.15
CA CYS A 59 12.02 -12.83 -0.03
C CYS A 59 11.37 -13.56 1.16
N ASP A 60 12.12 -13.68 2.24
CA ASP A 60 11.68 -14.18 3.54
C ASP A 60 12.10 -13.19 4.63
N SER A 61 11.17 -12.30 4.99
CA SER A 61 11.37 -11.28 6.01
C SER A 61 10.06 -10.88 6.65
N SER A 62 10.08 -10.61 7.95
CA SER A 62 8.90 -10.12 8.69
C SER A 62 8.50 -8.69 8.31
N TYR A 63 9.31 -7.99 7.51
CA TYR A 63 9.11 -6.60 7.10
C TYR A 63 8.80 -6.45 5.60
N ILE A 64 8.71 -7.56 4.88
CA ILE A 64 8.36 -7.62 3.45
C ILE A 64 7.08 -8.43 3.30
N ILE A 65 6.21 -7.99 2.39
CA ILE A 65 4.95 -8.68 2.11
C ILE A 65 5.22 -10.11 1.63
N GLY A 66 4.55 -11.07 2.27
CA GLY A 66 4.62 -12.48 1.94
C GLY A 66 4.00 -12.72 0.57
N PHE A 67 4.80 -13.28 -0.33
CA PHE A 67 4.38 -13.62 -1.68
C PHE A 67 4.00 -15.10 -1.76
N TYR A 68 2.81 -15.39 -2.30
CA TYR A 68 2.32 -16.77 -2.45
C TYR A 68 2.38 -17.28 -3.88
N GLY A 69 2.33 -16.38 -4.85
CA GLY A 69 2.60 -16.70 -6.24
C GLY A 69 1.95 -15.75 -7.22
N ALA A 70 2.17 -16.01 -8.50
CA ALA A 70 1.53 -15.28 -9.58
C ALA A 70 1.07 -16.25 -10.67
N PHE A 71 0.01 -15.87 -11.39
CA PHE A 71 -0.53 -16.64 -12.51
C PHE A 71 -1.08 -15.72 -13.59
N PHE A 72 -1.17 -16.25 -14.81
CA PHE A 72 -1.65 -15.53 -15.99
C PHE A 72 -2.94 -16.15 -16.53
N VAL A 73 -3.95 -15.32 -16.79
CA VAL A 73 -5.24 -15.71 -17.37
C VAL A 73 -5.72 -14.59 -18.28
N GLU A 74 -6.08 -14.93 -19.53
CA GLU A 74 -6.73 -13.99 -20.47
C GLU A 74 -6.10 -12.59 -20.49
N ASN A 75 -4.79 -12.52 -20.75
CA ASN A 75 -4.02 -11.27 -20.81
C ASN A 75 -4.01 -10.49 -19.48
N ARG A 76 -4.22 -11.17 -18.35
CA ARG A 76 -4.09 -10.58 -17.01
C ARG A 76 -3.07 -11.36 -16.21
N ILE A 77 -2.20 -10.65 -15.49
CA ILE A 77 -1.40 -11.24 -14.42
C ILE A 77 -2.08 -10.99 -13.08
N SER A 78 -2.17 -12.04 -12.28
CA SER A 78 -2.67 -11.99 -10.91
C SER A 78 -1.52 -12.29 -9.96
N ILE A 79 -1.20 -11.34 -9.09
CA ILE A 79 -0.16 -11.45 -8.07
C ILE A 79 -0.82 -11.66 -6.71
N CYS A 80 -0.52 -12.79 -6.07
CA CYS A 80 -1.12 -13.24 -4.82
C CYS A 80 -0.15 -13.04 -3.65
N THR A 81 -0.58 -12.26 -2.66
CA THR A 81 0.21 -11.91 -1.47
C THR A 81 -0.60 -12.13 -0.20
N GLU A 82 0.08 -12.08 0.95
CA GLU A 82 -0.59 -12.06 2.25
C GLU A 82 -1.54 -10.87 2.36
N PHE A 83 -2.67 -11.07 3.03
CA PHE A 83 -3.63 -10.02 3.29
C PHE A 83 -3.26 -9.25 4.57
N MET A 84 -3.13 -7.93 4.45
CA MET A 84 -2.86 -7.00 5.54
C MET A 84 -4.14 -6.23 5.87
N ASP A 85 -4.81 -6.62 6.96
CA ASP A 85 -6.18 -6.17 7.29
C ASP A 85 -6.28 -4.71 7.77
N GLY A 86 -5.15 -4.06 8.07
CA GLY A 86 -5.07 -2.63 8.32
C GLY A 86 -4.81 -1.80 7.06
N GLY A 87 -4.67 -2.42 5.89
CA GLY A 87 -4.46 -1.70 4.63
C GLY A 87 -3.13 -0.95 4.58
N SER A 88 -3.04 0.01 3.67
CA SER A 88 -1.86 0.84 3.41
C SER A 88 -1.85 2.12 4.23
N LEU A 89 -0.67 2.69 4.49
CA LEU A 89 -0.53 3.87 5.36
C LEU A 89 -1.13 5.16 4.76
N ASP A 90 -1.36 5.24 3.45
CA ASP A 90 -1.96 6.41 2.79
C ASP A 90 -3.44 6.65 3.16
N VAL A 91 -4.15 5.62 3.64
CA VAL A 91 -5.53 5.80 4.13
C VAL A 91 -5.57 6.47 5.50
N TYR A 92 -4.43 6.52 6.18
CA TYR A 92 -4.26 7.18 7.46
C TYR A 92 -3.82 8.62 7.21
N ARG A 93 -4.46 9.57 7.89
CA ARG A 93 -4.13 11.00 7.76
C ARG A 93 -2.85 11.34 8.54
N LYS A 94 -2.99 12.10 9.64
CA LYS A 94 -1.90 12.44 10.55
C LYS A 94 -1.68 11.28 11.51
N ILE A 95 -0.48 10.71 11.52
CA ILE A 95 -0.07 9.66 12.44
C ILE A 95 0.81 10.28 13.55
N PRO A 96 0.55 9.98 14.83
CA PRO A 96 1.38 10.48 15.93
C PRO A 96 2.85 10.01 15.81
N GLU A 97 3.78 10.88 16.18
CA GLU A 97 5.22 10.65 16.05
C GLU A 97 5.69 9.33 16.72
N HIS A 98 5.19 9.02 17.91
CA HIS A 98 5.57 7.79 18.61
C HIS A 98 5.16 6.51 17.87
N VAL A 99 4.05 6.56 17.11
CA VAL A 99 3.63 5.46 16.23
C VAL A 99 4.50 5.42 14.98
N LEU A 100 4.80 6.60 14.40
CA LEU A 100 5.71 6.71 13.26
C LEU A 100 7.10 6.15 13.59
N GLY A 101 7.64 6.38 14.79
CA GLY A 101 8.92 5.78 15.20
C GLY A 101 8.93 4.25 15.05
N ARG A 102 7.84 3.57 15.44
CA ARG A 102 7.71 2.10 15.30
C ARG A 102 7.57 1.67 13.84
N ILE A 103 6.82 2.42 13.05
CA ILE A 103 6.67 2.17 11.61
C ILE A 103 8.02 2.38 10.90
N ALA A 104 8.77 3.43 11.26
CA ALA A 104 10.08 3.76 10.70
C ALA A 104 11.06 2.60 10.88
N VAL A 105 11.14 2.04 12.10
CA VAL A 105 11.97 0.87 12.38
C VAL A 105 11.64 -0.29 11.45
N ALA A 106 10.36 -0.60 11.25
CA ALA A 106 9.94 -1.70 10.39
C ALA A 106 10.26 -1.46 8.91
N VAL A 107 9.99 -0.25 8.42
CA VAL A 107 10.28 0.13 7.03
C VAL A 107 11.79 0.13 6.77
N VAL A 108 12.58 0.70 7.67
CA VAL A 108 14.06 0.67 7.61
C VAL A 108 14.56 -0.77 7.55
N LYS A 109 14.06 -1.67 8.42
CA LYS A 109 14.44 -3.09 8.38
C LYS A 109 14.07 -3.77 7.07
N GLY A 110 12.90 -3.44 6.50
CA GLY A 110 12.48 -3.90 5.18
C GLY A 110 13.41 -3.43 4.06
N LEU A 111 13.75 -2.14 4.02
CA LEU A 111 14.67 -1.57 3.03
C LEU A 111 16.09 -2.14 3.17
N THR A 112 16.58 -2.32 4.39
CA THR A 112 17.89 -2.94 4.67
C THR A 112 17.91 -4.40 4.21
N TYR A 113 16.83 -5.13 4.44
CA TYR A 113 16.69 -6.50 3.95
C TYR A 113 16.77 -6.57 2.42
N LEU A 114 15.99 -5.75 1.71
CA LEU A 114 16.03 -5.68 0.23
C LEU A 114 17.42 -5.31 -0.27
N TRP A 115 18.07 -4.33 0.36
CA TRP A 115 19.42 -3.91 0.01
C TRP A 115 20.46 -5.02 0.17
N SER A 116 20.32 -5.86 1.21
CA SER A 116 21.18 -7.03 1.43
C SER A 116 21.10 -8.04 0.26
N LEU A 117 19.93 -8.12 -0.39
CA LEU A 117 19.69 -8.92 -1.59
C LEU A 117 20.01 -8.17 -2.90
N LYS A 118 20.58 -6.96 -2.81
CA LYS A 118 20.86 -6.05 -3.95
C LYS A 118 19.59 -5.62 -4.70
N ILE A 119 18.47 -5.54 -3.98
CA ILE A 119 17.18 -5.08 -4.50
C ILE A 119 16.94 -3.64 -4.03
N LEU A 120 16.63 -2.75 -4.98
CA LEU A 120 16.11 -1.41 -4.68
C LEU A 120 14.58 -1.46 -4.67
N HIS A 121 13.94 -0.74 -3.76
CA HIS A 121 12.49 -0.70 -3.72
C HIS A 121 11.92 0.16 -4.86
N ARG A 122 12.46 1.37 -5.06
CA ARG A 122 12.14 2.33 -6.15
C ARG A 122 10.74 2.96 -6.12
N ASP A 123 9.92 2.67 -5.11
CA ASP A 123 8.56 3.21 -4.99
C ASP A 123 8.12 3.25 -3.52
N VAL A 124 9.01 3.71 -2.64
CA VAL A 124 8.69 3.83 -1.22
C VAL A 124 7.73 5.00 -1.04
N LYS A 125 6.52 4.70 -0.58
CA LYS A 125 5.46 5.69 -0.30
C LYS A 125 4.42 5.09 0.66
N PRO A 126 3.56 5.90 1.30
CA PRO A 126 2.57 5.37 2.25
C PRO A 126 1.66 4.29 1.69
N SER A 127 1.26 4.37 0.41
CA SER A 127 0.43 3.35 -0.26
C SER A 127 1.12 1.99 -0.45
N ASN A 128 2.45 1.94 -0.33
CA ASN A 128 3.24 0.71 -0.42
C ASN A 128 3.76 0.22 0.95
N MET A 129 3.27 0.81 2.04
CA MET A 129 3.54 0.40 3.42
C MET A 129 2.25 -0.16 4.02
N LEU A 130 2.18 -1.46 4.22
CA LEU A 130 0.99 -2.15 4.69
C LEU A 130 1.07 -2.47 6.18
N VAL A 131 -0.07 -2.36 6.87
CA VAL A 131 -0.21 -2.65 8.30
C VAL A 131 -1.32 -3.66 8.58
N ASN A 132 -1.25 -4.33 9.72
CA ASN A 132 -2.30 -5.25 10.16
C ASN A 132 -2.63 -5.08 11.64
N THR A 133 -3.75 -5.66 12.06
CA THR A 133 -4.26 -5.59 13.44
C THR A 133 -3.35 -6.27 14.47
N ARG A 134 -2.36 -7.05 14.02
CA ARG A 134 -1.30 -7.63 14.86
C ARG A 134 -0.11 -6.69 15.08
N GLY A 135 -0.16 -5.46 14.54
CA GLY A 135 0.91 -4.48 14.66
C GLY A 135 2.11 -4.72 13.73
N GLN A 136 1.98 -5.58 12.72
CA GLN A 136 3.04 -5.79 11.74
C GLN A 136 2.98 -4.69 10.67
N VAL A 137 4.16 -4.24 10.23
CA VAL A 137 4.34 -3.27 9.14
C VAL A 137 5.22 -3.92 8.08
N LYS A 138 4.78 -3.91 6.82
CA LYS A 138 5.46 -4.59 5.71
C LYS A 138 5.48 -3.76 4.44
N LEU A 139 6.59 -3.79 3.71
CA LEU A 139 6.71 -3.18 2.40
C LEU A 139 6.16 -4.10 1.31
N CYS A 140 5.45 -3.52 0.34
CA CYS A 140 4.95 -4.21 -0.85
C CYS A 140 5.31 -3.45 -2.13
N ASP A 141 4.97 -4.02 -3.29
CA ASP A 141 5.13 -3.36 -4.59
C ASP A 141 6.56 -2.82 -4.85
N PHE A 142 7.58 -3.62 -4.50
CA PHE A 142 8.99 -3.28 -4.69
C PHE A 142 9.61 -3.86 -5.96
N GLY A 143 10.69 -3.23 -6.42
CA GLY A 143 11.62 -3.74 -7.43
C GLY A 143 10.94 -4.03 -8.77
N VAL A 144 10.87 -5.32 -9.10
CA VAL A 144 10.35 -5.87 -10.37
C VAL A 144 8.87 -5.58 -10.56
N SER A 145 8.07 -5.73 -9.52
CA SER A 145 6.62 -5.49 -9.59
C SER A 145 6.31 -4.04 -10.00
N THR A 146 7.13 -3.09 -9.54
CA THR A 146 7.05 -1.68 -9.94
C THR A 146 7.50 -1.47 -11.39
N GLN A 147 8.58 -2.12 -11.84
CA GLN A 147 9.05 -2.02 -13.22
C GLN A 147 8.02 -2.56 -14.21
N LEU A 148 7.38 -3.69 -13.87
CA LEU A 148 6.26 -4.24 -14.61
C LEU A 148 5.12 -3.22 -14.73
N VAL A 149 4.68 -2.64 -13.61
CA VAL A 149 3.62 -1.62 -13.66
C VAL A 149 4.03 -0.42 -14.52
N ASN A 150 5.27 0.05 -14.39
CA ASN A 150 5.76 1.22 -15.12
C ASN A 150 6.00 0.97 -16.62
N SER A 151 6.35 -0.26 -17.04
CA SER A 151 6.53 -0.59 -18.45
C SER A 151 5.20 -0.66 -19.20
N ILE A 152 4.11 -0.99 -18.50
CA ILE A 152 2.76 -1.09 -19.06
C ILE A 152 1.96 0.20 -18.91
N ALA A 153 2.06 0.88 -17.77
CA ALA A 153 1.39 2.16 -17.54
C ALA A 153 2.15 3.29 -18.25
N LYS A 154 1.76 3.60 -19.51
CA LYS A 154 2.28 4.74 -20.29
C LYS A 154 1.97 6.13 -19.70
N THR A 155 1.42 6.23 -18.48
CA THR A 155 0.90 7.47 -17.88
C THR A 155 1.72 7.89 -16.66
N TYR A 156 2.51 8.94 -16.86
CA TYR A 156 3.71 9.34 -16.10
C TYR A 156 3.48 10.27 -14.88
N VAL A 157 2.27 10.34 -14.32
CA VAL A 157 1.80 11.63 -13.77
C VAL A 157 1.53 11.64 -12.25
N GLY A 158 1.40 10.49 -11.56
CA GLY A 158 1.03 10.44 -10.13
C GLY A 158 2.07 9.89 -9.14
N THR A 159 2.94 8.95 -9.56
CA THR A 159 3.86 8.23 -8.66
C THR A 159 5.12 9.01 -8.30
N ASN A 160 5.48 10.03 -9.07
CA ASN A 160 6.82 10.63 -9.01
C ASN A 160 7.00 11.65 -7.88
N ALA A 161 5.95 11.98 -7.11
CA ALA A 161 6.04 12.97 -6.02
C ALA A 161 7.02 12.55 -4.91
N TYR A 162 7.20 11.23 -4.70
CA TYR A 162 8.14 10.68 -3.73
C TYR A 162 9.54 10.47 -4.31
N MET A 163 9.74 10.74 -5.60
CA MET A 163 10.98 10.48 -6.32
C MET A 163 12.09 11.40 -5.82
N ALA A 164 13.29 10.84 -5.65
CA ALA A 164 14.45 11.60 -5.25
C ALA A 164 14.93 12.54 -6.39
N PRO A 165 15.50 13.73 -6.07
CA PRO A 165 15.94 14.72 -7.05
C PRO A 165 16.88 14.14 -8.11
N GLU A 166 17.86 13.33 -7.70
CA GLU A 166 18.83 12.71 -8.61
C GLU A 166 18.16 11.78 -9.63
N ARG A 167 17.06 11.12 -9.24
CA ARG A 167 16.31 10.23 -10.12
C ARG A 167 15.43 11.02 -11.10
N ILE A 168 14.92 12.18 -10.68
CA ILE A 168 14.18 13.10 -11.56
C ILE A 168 15.12 13.67 -12.63
N SER A 169 16.34 14.05 -12.24
CA SER A 169 17.37 14.57 -13.14
C SER A 169 18.03 13.52 -14.04
N GLY A 170 17.66 12.24 -13.90
CA GLY A 170 18.23 11.15 -14.69
C GLY A 170 19.66 10.75 -14.30
N GLU A 171 20.11 11.14 -13.11
CA GLU A 171 21.42 10.76 -12.57
C GLU A 171 21.45 9.32 -12.06
N GLN A 172 22.65 8.83 -11.73
CA GLN A 172 22.80 7.50 -11.15
C GLN A 172 22.17 7.44 -9.77
N TYR A 173 21.15 6.59 -9.63
CA TYR A 173 20.39 6.42 -8.40
C TYR A 173 20.70 5.07 -7.74
N GLY A 174 20.43 4.98 -6.44
CA GLY A 174 20.72 3.80 -5.63
C GLY A 174 19.86 3.79 -4.36
N ILE A 175 20.37 3.17 -3.29
CA ILE A 175 19.64 3.06 -2.01
C ILE A 175 19.28 4.43 -1.42
N HIS A 176 20.12 5.45 -1.65
CA HIS A 176 19.87 6.82 -1.20
C HIS A 176 18.55 7.41 -1.73
N SER A 177 18.08 6.94 -2.89
CA SER A 177 16.81 7.39 -3.46
C SER A 177 15.61 6.79 -2.72
N ASP A 178 15.71 5.55 -2.23
CA ASP A 178 14.71 4.96 -1.34
C ASP A 178 14.70 5.67 0.03
N VAL A 179 15.87 6.12 0.51
CA VAL A 179 16.01 6.91 1.75
C VAL A 179 15.34 8.29 1.64
N TRP A 180 15.44 8.97 0.49
CA TRP A 180 14.67 10.19 0.24
C TRP A 180 13.17 9.94 0.29
N SER A 181 12.74 8.91 -0.43
CA SER A 181 11.34 8.50 -0.54
C SER A 181 10.77 8.13 0.85
N LEU A 182 11.59 7.55 1.73
CA LEU A 182 11.27 7.32 3.15
C LEU A 182 11.05 8.65 3.89
N GLY A 183 11.98 9.60 3.78
CA GLY A 183 11.89 10.88 4.47
C GLY A 183 10.62 11.66 4.13
N ILE A 184 10.33 11.80 2.84
CA ILE A 184 9.14 12.53 2.38
C ILE A 184 7.83 11.82 2.77
N SER A 185 7.81 10.48 2.76
CA SER A 185 6.65 9.68 3.22
C SER A 185 6.37 9.90 4.71
N PHE A 186 7.40 9.88 5.55
CA PHE A 186 7.24 10.06 6.99
C PHE A 186 6.92 11.50 7.35
N MET A 187 7.43 12.47 6.60
CA MET A 187 7.01 13.86 6.72
C MET A 187 5.53 14.02 6.37
N GLU A 188 5.05 13.43 5.28
CA GLU A 188 3.62 13.45 4.91
C GLU A 188 2.74 12.85 6.00
N LEU A 189 3.08 11.65 6.49
CA LEU A 189 2.31 10.96 7.53
C LEU A 189 2.32 11.74 8.86
N ALA A 190 3.42 12.42 9.17
CA ALA A 190 3.53 13.26 10.37
C ALA A 190 2.71 14.55 10.26
N LEU A 191 2.64 15.15 9.06
CA LEU A 191 1.89 16.38 8.83
C LEU A 191 0.40 16.11 8.53
N GLY A 192 0.06 14.91 8.08
CA GLY A 192 -1.26 14.54 7.55
C GLY A 192 -1.57 15.17 6.18
N ARG A 193 -0.55 15.70 5.51
CA ARG A 193 -0.62 16.31 4.17
C ARG A 193 0.75 16.21 3.50
N PHE A 194 0.77 16.11 2.17
CA PHE A 194 2.01 16.10 1.42
C PHE A 194 2.80 17.41 1.64
N PRO A 195 4.13 17.36 1.85
CA PRO A 195 4.90 18.50 2.34
C PRO A 195 5.22 19.56 1.29
N TYR A 196 5.24 19.21 -0.01
CA TYR A 196 5.33 20.22 -1.07
C TYR A 196 3.96 20.82 -1.37
N PRO A 197 3.89 22.07 -1.89
CA PRO A 197 2.65 22.73 -2.23
C PRO A 197 1.73 21.85 -3.11
N GLN A 198 0.66 21.34 -2.50
CA GLN A 198 -0.45 20.70 -3.22
C GLN A 198 -1.44 21.80 -3.57
N ILE A 199 -1.41 22.28 -4.81
CA ILE A 199 -2.37 23.30 -5.26
C ILE A 199 -3.76 22.66 -5.27
N GLN A 200 -4.65 23.21 -4.45
CA GLN A 200 -6.06 22.81 -4.37
C GLN A 200 -6.73 22.99 -5.74
N LYS A 201 -7.68 22.10 -6.04
CA LYS A 201 -8.43 21.97 -7.32
C LYS A 201 -9.10 23.24 -7.87
N ASN A 202 -8.99 24.39 -7.22
CA ASN A 202 -9.71 25.62 -7.56
C ASN A 202 -8.82 26.75 -8.14
N GLN A 203 -7.50 26.58 -8.22
CA GLN A 203 -6.62 27.51 -8.96
C GLN A 203 -5.50 26.74 -9.64
N GLY A 204 -5.77 26.17 -10.82
CA GLY A 204 -4.76 25.60 -11.74
C GLY A 204 -3.69 24.72 -11.09
N SER A 205 -3.94 23.41 -11.00
CA SER A 205 -2.95 22.41 -10.53
C SER A 205 -1.55 22.71 -11.06
N LEU A 206 -0.51 22.67 -10.21
CA LEU A 206 0.86 22.54 -10.72
C LEU A 206 0.85 21.32 -11.65
N MET A 207 1.27 21.51 -12.89
CA MET A 207 1.44 20.37 -13.79
C MET A 207 2.44 19.42 -13.11
N PRO A 208 2.33 18.09 -13.23
CA PRO A 208 3.21 17.20 -12.47
C PRO A 208 4.71 17.40 -12.74
N LEU A 209 5.08 17.97 -13.90
CA LEU A 209 6.44 18.47 -14.17
C LEU A 209 6.92 19.57 -13.20
N GLN A 210 6.01 20.43 -12.80
CA GLN A 210 6.24 21.62 -11.99
C GLN A 210 6.50 21.22 -10.52
N LEU A 211 5.81 20.20 -10.01
CA LEU A 211 6.15 19.58 -8.72
C LEU A 211 7.54 18.94 -8.76
N LEU A 212 7.85 18.19 -9.83
CA LEU A 212 9.16 17.58 -9.99
C LEU A 212 10.26 18.63 -10.07
N GLN A 213 10.00 19.75 -10.73
CA GLN A 213 10.90 20.89 -10.76
C GLN A 213 11.12 21.46 -9.35
N CYS A 214 10.07 21.67 -8.54
CA CYS A 214 10.25 22.07 -7.15
C CYS A 214 11.08 21.06 -6.34
N ILE A 215 10.88 19.75 -6.54
CA ILE A 215 11.66 18.71 -5.88
C ILE A 215 13.14 18.77 -6.28
N VAL A 216 13.48 19.27 -7.47
CA VAL A 216 14.87 19.43 -7.91
C VAL A 216 15.46 20.77 -7.46
N ASP A 217 14.78 21.86 -7.78
CA ASP A 217 15.33 23.23 -7.73
C ASP A 217 15.19 23.91 -6.36
N GLU A 218 14.11 23.65 -5.63
CA GLU A 218 13.81 24.36 -4.36
C GLU A 218 14.41 23.65 -3.15
N ASP A 219 14.58 24.34 -2.02
CA ASP A 219 15.02 23.71 -0.77
C ASP A 219 14.08 22.59 -0.33
N SER A 220 14.64 21.56 0.30
CA SER A 220 13.83 20.46 0.87
C SER A 220 12.91 21.00 1.96
N PRO A 221 11.64 20.53 2.03
CA PRO A 221 10.72 20.94 3.08
C PRO A 221 11.26 20.54 4.45
N VAL A 222 10.93 21.35 5.45
CA VAL A 222 11.32 21.15 6.86
C VAL A 222 10.09 20.96 7.73
N LEU A 223 10.22 20.17 8.79
CA LEU A 223 9.15 20.03 9.77
C LEU A 223 8.94 21.35 10.54
N PRO A 224 7.70 21.68 10.94
CA PRO A 224 7.41 22.83 11.79
C PRO A 224 8.21 22.81 13.10
N VAL A 225 8.77 23.96 13.45
CA VAL A 225 9.57 24.13 14.67
C VAL A 225 8.69 23.94 15.91
N GLY A 226 9.14 23.13 16.86
CA GLY A 226 8.47 22.93 18.15
C GLY A 226 7.28 21.96 18.13
N GLU A 227 6.91 21.38 16.98
CA GLU A 227 5.82 20.39 16.90
C GLU A 227 6.29 18.93 17.05
N PHE A 228 7.57 18.67 16.77
CA PHE A 228 8.14 17.32 16.71
C PHE A 228 9.43 17.23 17.52
N SER A 229 9.80 16.01 17.94
CA SER A 229 11.04 15.81 18.68
C SER A 229 12.28 16.07 17.82
N GLU A 230 13.36 16.55 18.43
CA GLU A 230 14.63 16.76 17.73
C GLU A 230 15.15 15.49 17.03
N PRO A 231 15.06 14.27 17.61
CA PRO A 231 15.42 13.05 16.90
C PRO A 231 14.61 12.82 15.62
N PHE A 232 13.30 13.07 15.64
CA PHE A 232 12.46 12.88 14.47
C PHE A 232 12.73 13.94 13.39
N VAL A 233 12.90 15.20 13.80
CA VAL A 233 13.33 16.27 12.87
C VAL A 233 14.66 15.92 12.24
N HIS A 234 15.65 15.51 13.04
CA HIS A 234 16.96 15.10 12.55
C HIS A 234 16.87 13.93 11.56
N PHE A 235 16.11 12.88 11.89
CA PHE A 235 15.88 11.73 11.01
C PHE A 235 15.35 12.15 9.64
N ILE A 236 14.29 12.97 9.60
CA ILE A 236 13.70 13.44 8.34
C ILE A 236 14.68 14.34 7.56
N THR A 237 15.37 15.26 8.24
CA THR A 237 16.36 16.15 7.62
C THR A 237 17.51 15.36 6.99
N GLN A 238 18.01 14.30 7.64
CA GLN A 238 19.06 13.44 7.06
C GLN A 238 18.55 12.69 5.82
N CYS A 239 17.31 12.18 5.86
CA CYS A 239 16.72 11.50 4.72
C CYS A 239 16.51 12.42 3.51
N MET A 240 16.16 13.69 3.75
CA MET A 240 15.78 14.65 2.71
C MET A 240 16.90 15.60 2.28
N ARG A 241 18.18 15.23 2.49
CA ARG A 241 19.29 15.99 1.90
C ARG A 241 19.28 15.87 0.38
N LYS A 242 19.49 16.98 -0.34
CA LYS A 242 19.46 16.98 -1.82
C LYS A 242 20.55 16.10 -2.41
N GLN A 243 21.78 16.25 -1.91
CA GLN A 243 22.89 15.44 -2.36
C GLN A 243 22.76 13.99 -1.87
N PRO A 244 22.69 12.99 -2.76
CA PRO A 244 22.43 11.61 -2.36
C PRO A 244 23.48 11.05 -1.41
N LYS A 245 24.75 11.43 -1.59
CA LYS A 245 25.89 10.98 -0.77
C LYS A 245 25.89 11.54 0.65
N GLU A 246 25.13 12.60 0.90
CA GLU A 246 24.99 13.17 2.24
C GLU A 246 23.86 12.51 3.03
N ARG A 247 23.01 11.71 2.36
CA ARG A 247 22.02 10.86 3.01
C ARG A 247 22.71 9.62 3.58
N PRO A 248 22.13 8.97 4.59
CA PRO A 248 22.62 7.68 5.09
C PRO A 248 22.81 6.62 3.98
N ALA A 249 23.96 5.95 3.98
CA ALA A 249 24.36 4.93 2.98
C ALA A 249 23.57 3.61 3.06
N GLY A 250 22.68 3.52 4.04
CA GLY A 250 21.61 2.55 4.20
C GLY A 250 20.50 3.23 5.01
N PRO A 251 19.30 2.65 5.12
CA PRO A 251 18.23 3.25 5.90
C PRO A 251 18.74 3.54 7.33
N PRO A 252 18.64 4.78 7.83
CA PRO A 252 19.30 5.16 9.08
C PRO A 252 18.80 4.30 10.24
N GLU A 253 19.69 3.92 11.17
CA GLU A 253 19.27 3.26 12.41
C GLU A 253 18.23 4.16 13.10
N ALA A 254 16.99 3.69 13.14
CA ALA A 254 15.91 4.36 13.85
C ALA A 254 16.12 4.17 15.36
N SER A 255 17.09 4.88 15.95
CA SER A 255 17.31 4.97 17.39
C SER A 255 16.28 5.91 18.04
N VAL A 256 15.01 5.77 17.68
CA VAL A 256 13.90 6.52 18.29
C VAL A 256 13.43 5.76 19.53
N GLY A 257 14.16 5.93 20.64
CA GLY A 257 13.68 5.76 22.03
C GLY A 257 12.83 4.53 22.39
N ALA A 258 12.99 3.39 21.71
CA ALA A 258 12.21 2.19 21.94
C ALA A 258 12.97 1.17 22.79
N GLU A 259 13.32 1.54 24.03
CA GLU A 259 13.68 0.53 25.03
C GLU A 259 12.42 -0.13 25.61
N SER A 260 12.52 -1.45 25.83
CA SER A 260 11.72 -2.34 26.73
C SER A 260 11.08 -3.55 26.01
N PRO A 261 10.86 -4.70 26.69
CA PRO A 261 11.60 -5.95 26.47
C PRO A 261 10.76 -7.04 25.77
N GLY A 262 11.46 -7.99 25.14
CA GLY A 262 10.95 -9.35 24.93
C GLY A 262 9.88 -9.54 23.85
N LEU A 263 10.28 -9.51 22.58
CA LEU A 263 9.65 -10.43 21.62
C LEU A 263 10.36 -11.78 21.78
N VAL A 264 9.77 -12.67 22.59
CA VAL A 264 10.18 -14.07 22.62
C VAL A 264 9.87 -14.64 21.23
N THR A 265 10.92 -14.93 20.46
CA THR A 265 10.80 -15.73 19.25
C THR A 265 10.57 -17.18 19.68
N GLU A 266 9.33 -17.65 19.62
CA GLU A 266 9.06 -19.09 19.73
C GLU A 266 9.69 -19.83 18.54
N GLY A 267 10.55 -20.78 18.86
CA GLY A 267 11.16 -21.69 17.91
C GLY A 267 10.13 -22.61 17.24
N LYS A 268 10.47 -23.05 16.02
CA LYS A 268 9.75 -24.07 15.25
C LYS A 268 9.32 -25.26 16.13
N PRO A 269 8.09 -25.77 16.04
CA PRO A 269 7.78 -27.05 16.64
C PRO A 269 8.22 -28.17 15.70
N ALA A 270 9.08 -29.05 16.22
CA ALA A 270 9.30 -30.38 15.67
C ALA A 270 8.04 -31.24 15.88
N ARG A 271 7.77 -32.12 14.91
CA ARG A 271 6.78 -33.20 15.02
C ARG A 271 7.03 -34.00 16.31
N HIS A 272 6.01 -34.30 17.11
CA HIS A 272 5.74 -35.64 17.66
C HIS A 272 4.35 -35.73 18.31
N THR A 273 3.60 -36.73 17.82
CA THR A 273 2.60 -37.62 18.47
C THR A 273 1.72 -37.15 19.66
N VAL A 274 0.42 -37.36 19.46
CA VAL A 274 -0.76 -37.18 20.32
C VAL A 274 -0.75 -38.03 21.60
N THR A 275 -1.19 -37.47 22.73
CA THR A 275 -2.17 -38.08 23.67
C THR A 275 -2.92 -36.97 24.45
N PRO A 276 -4.21 -37.15 24.84
CA PRO A 276 -5.02 -36.09 25.42
C PRO A 276 -5.19 -36.24 26.95
N SER A 277 -5.16 -35.14 27.71
CA SER A 277 -5.86 -35.07 29.00
C SER A 277 -6.17 -33.63 29.45
N HIS A 278 -7.42 -33.48 29.89
CA HIS A 278 -8.01 -32.54 30.86
C HIS A 278 -8.06 -31.01 30.62
N SER A 279 -9.23 -30.60 30.12
CA SER A 279 -10.15 -29.60 30.69
C SER A 279 -9.62 -28.51 31.61
N HIS A 280 -9.58 -27.27 31.10
CA HIS A 280 -9.92 -26.08 31.88
C HIS A 280 -10.72 -25.09 31.03
N THR A 281 -11.93 -24.81 31.48
CA THR A 281 -12.87 -23.80 31.00
C THR A 281 -12.33 -22.40 31.30
N VAL A 282 -12.24 -21.55 30.28
CA VAL A 282 -12.01 -20.10 30.44
C VAL A 282 -13.23 -19.37 29.88
N THR A 283 -13.93 -18.67 30.77
CA THR A 283 -15.08 -17.81 30.52
C THR A 283 -14.63 -16.52 29.80
N PRO A 284 -15.31 -16.04 28.75
CA PRO A 284 -14.97 -14.77 28.13
C PRO A 284 -15.53 -13.57 28.91
N LEU A 285 -14.68 -12.55 29.08
CA LEU A 285 -15.00 -11.24 29.64
C LEU A 285 -16.05 -10.53 28.77
N ARG A 286 -17.09 -10.04 29.44
CA ARG A 286 -18.24 -9.33 28.87
C ARG A 286 -17.84 -7.89 28.54
N CYS A 287 -18.09 -7.48 27.29
CA CYS A 287 -17.95 -6.11 26.83
C CYS A 287 -19.15 -5.29 27.32
N GLU A 288 -18.93 -4.33 28.24
CA GLU A 288 -19.95 -3.37 28.65
C GLU A 288 -20.14 -2.31 27.56
N GLN A 289 -21.32 -2.30 26.96
CA GLN A 289 -21.78 -1.22 26.09
C GLN A 289 -22.15 -0.01 26.96
N GLN A 290 -21.36 1.06 26.89
CA GLN A 290 -21.79 2.37 27.38
C GLN A 290 -22.59 3.10 26.31
N SER A 291 -23.89 3.21 26.57
CA SER A 291 -24.84 4.07 25.86
C SER A 291 -24.58 5.54 26.21
N PHE A 292 -24.19 6.35 25.23
CA PHE A 292 -24.26 7.81 25.34
C PHE A 292 -25.49 8.32 24.59
N ALA A 293 -26.49 8.74 25.35
CA ALA A 293 -27.63 9.51 24.86
C ALA A 293 -27.18 10.96 24.60
N GLY A 294 -27.38 11.45 23.38
CA GLY A 294 -27.12 12.85 23.01
C GLY A 294 -28.28 13.77 23.40
N PRO A 295 -28.01 15.05 23.72
CA PRO A 295 -29.06 16.06 23.84
C PRO A 295 -29.46 16.61 22.46
N GLY A 296 -30.78 16.72 22.26
CA GLY A 296 -31.42 17.12 21.01
C GLY A 296 -31.15 18.56 20.57
N LEU A 297 -31.19 18.75 19.24
CA LEU A 297 -31.21 20.04 18.57
C LEU A 297 -32.60 20.27 17.94
N PRO A 298 -33.12 21.52 17.95
CA PRO A 298 -34.45 21.83 17.46
C PRO A 298 -34.51 22.01 15.94
N ARG A 299 -35.66 21.65 15.35
CA ARG A 299 -36.04 21.92 13.95
C ARG A 299 -36.25 23.41 13.70
N PRO A 300 -36.09 23.86 12.44
CA PRO A 300 -36.94 24.91 11.91
C PRO A 300 -37.68 24.53 10.61
N HIS A 301 -38.97 24.81 10.66
CA HIS A 301 -39.96 25.19 9.65
C HIS A 301 -39.68 25.09 8.14
N LEU A 302 -40.67 24.49 7.46
CA LEU A 302 -40.97 24.64 6.04
C LEU A 302 -41.42 26.07 5.70
N SER A 303 -41.01 26.55 4.51
CA SER A 303 -41.80 27.50 3.72
C SER A 303 -41.87 27.05 2.25
N SER A 304 -43.06 27.23 1.69
CA SER A 304 -43.61 26.79 0.42
C SER A 304 -43.10 27.48 -0.84
N ALA A 305 -43.09 26.74 -1.97
CA ALA A 305 -43.61 27.14 -3.30
C ALA A 305 -43.48 25.89 -4.21
N ARG A 306 -44.55 25.12 -4.50
CA ARG A 306 -45.53 25.32 -5.59
C ARG A 306 -44.90 25.82 -6.89
N ASP A 307 -44.70 24.91 -7.84
CA ASP A 307 -45.31 24.99 -9.17
C ASP A 307 -45.36 23.61 -9.83
N ALA A 308 -46.40 23.40 -10.61
CA ALA A 308 -46.93 22.11 -11.03
C ALA A 308 -46.90 21.94 -12.56
N LEU A 309 -46.51 20.73 -12.98
CA LEU A 309 -47.07 19.89 -14.07
C LEU A 309 -46.97 20.34 -15.56
N PRO A 310 -47.26 19.46 -16.56
CA PRO A 310 -47.35 17.97 -16.56
C PRO A 310 -46.73 17.24 -17.78
N GLY A 311 -46.63 15.90 -17.66
CA GLY A 311 -46.93 14.93 -18.74
C GLY A 311 -45.72 14.37 -19.49
N SER A 312 -45.41 13.07 -19.41
CA SER A 312 -46.15 12.05 -20.18
C SER A 312 -45.88 10.63 -19.69
N ARG A 313 -46.88 9.77 -19.95
CA ARG A 313 -47.09 8.41 -19.46
C ARG A 313 -46.28 7.33 -20.20
N CYS A 314 -46.08 6.22 -19.48
CA CYS A 314 -46.14 4.80 -19.87
C CYS A 314 -45.62 4.34 -21.24
N ALA A 315 -44.68 3.38 -21.22
CA ALA A 315 -44.87 2.09 -21.90
C ALA A 315 -43.95 1.01 -21.30
N SER A 316 -44.58 -0.01 -20.73
CA SER A 316 -44.03 -1.32 -20.42
C SER A 316 -43.94 -2.17 -21.69
N LEU A 317 -42.81 -2.85 -21.93
CA LEU A 317 -42.73 -3.98 -22.87
C LEU A 317 -41.78 -5.06 -22.33
N ALA A 318 -42.30 -6.28 -22.29
CA ALA A 318 -41.65 -7.48 -21.83
C ALA A 318 -41.02 -8.27 -22.99
N ARG A 319 -39.95 -9.00 -22.65
CA ARG A 319 -39.39 -10.22 -23.28
C ARG A 319 -39.03 -10.23 -24.77
N MET A 320 -37.77 -10.56 -25.06
CA MET A 320 -37.40 -11.79 -25.78
C MET A 320 -35.89 -12.09 -25.60
N LYS A 321 -35.57 -13.34 -25.23
CA LYS A 321 -34.21 -13.91 -25.19
C LYS A 321 -33.81 -14.36 -26.60
N PRO A 322 -32.54 -14.20 -27.03
CA PRO A 322 -31.96 -14.99 -28.10
C PRO A 322 -31.19 -16.22 -27.56
N SER A 323 -31.39 -17.35 -28.22
CA SER A 323 -30.73 -18.65 -28.06
C SER A 323 -29.28 -18.68 -28.57
N PRO A 324 -28.42 -19.61 -28.10
CA PRO A 324 -27.01 -19.69 -28.49
C PRO A 324 -26.77 -20.45 -29.82
N PRO A 325 -25.68 -20.17 -30.56
CA PRO A 325 -25.29 -20.92 -31.76
C PRO A 325 -24.47 -22.20 -31.42
N PRO A 326 -24.30 -23.13 -32.39
CA PRO A 326 -24.03 -24.54 -32.11
C PRO A 326 -22.55 -24.90 -31.92
N VAL A 327 -22.38 -26.03 -31.22
CA VAL A 327 -21.15 -26.78 -30.98
C VAL A 327 -20.66 -27.43 -32.28
N TRP A 328 -19.38 -27.27 -32.60
CA TRP A 328 -18.68 -28.11 -33.58
C TRP A 328 -17.68 -29.00 -32.86
N ARG A 329 -17.88 -30.32 -32.97
CA ARG A 329 -16.88 -31.34 -32.70
C ARG A 329 -16.12 -31.60 -34.01
N HIS A 330 -14.80 -31.48 -33.97
CA HIS A 330 -13.82 -32.47 -34.43
C HIS A 330 -12.44 -32.03 -33.96
#